data_AF-D2UXC4-F1
#
_entry.id   AF-D2UXC4-F1
#
_cell.length_a   1.000
_cell.length_b   1.000
_cell.length_c   1.000
_cell.angle_alpha   90.00
_cell.angle_beta   90.00
_cell.angle_gamma   90.00
#
_symmetry.space_group_name_H-M   'P 1'
#
loop_
_entity.id
_entity.type
_entity.pdbx_description
1 polymer ?
#
loop_
_entity_poly.entity_id
_entity_poly.type
_entity_poly.pdbx_seq_one_letter_code
_entity_poly.pdbx_strand_id
1 'polypeptide(L)'
;MSGNNFNYQPMPPSHFYTSSYSYNNNNILPSSFNNIVRPPIITPPSIEEYEKMIQERNEKLSTMVFNNTPYKNIIINHQQNKSSDQKIRIGSIIDPDIVEGREKFSIPKEWLPYLEHYKTSVAFISSDEFEKIGVNENNIENILRLMRLWDESRLTLKPEEEAQWAYKALDASSEYSPSWSPSNLTGCSNTYPKHGDFTTAWAPKDEKGKMEFVILEFKNYYKIRGIQIFETNYPGAIVTISCLPRGKDKYQQVIDGSIVGSTTFEENDSWVVLYQGNPQQREIPMNSRIFNPTLYPTNFDSKIIRLDMDTTLSNSWSEIDAVKLIGIPSTIREEEEYWVSSIVDFSSEYSGWPVTNIIGPSRVFPNYGDIREAWAPSKSRNTISLEFVILEFPQSLSAKRIDIFETFNPGSLIRIIGYSTNPKTDIYSTPYVIYSGMANPQLEKVSRINSIQVGNEFSSIPIKFLKLEIDTSGNSGFYEIDAVKLIGYSF
;
A
#
# COMPACT_ATOMS: atom_id res chain seq x y z
N MET A 1 55.32 -28.17 -22.47
CA MET A 1 54.36 -27.17 -23.00
C MET A 1 52.98 -27.82 -22.90
N SER A 2 52.34 -27.77 -21.73
CA SER A 2 51.48 -26.70 -21.20
C SER A 2 50.08 -26.70 -21.83
N GLY A 3 49.08 -27.03 -21.01
CA GLY A 3 47.65 -26.91 -21.34
C GLY A 3 46.80 -27.36 -20.15
N ASN A 4 46.55 -26.43 -19.22
CA ASN A 4 45.77 -26.60 -18.01
C ASN A 4 44.30 -26.94 -18.31
N ASN A 5 43.70 -27.85 -17.53
CA ASN A 5 42.26 -27.89 -17.31
C ASN A 5 41.96 -28.06 -15.82
N PHE A 6 41.17 -27.11 -15.30
CA PHE A 6 40.72 -27.01 -13.92
C PHE A 6 39.67 -28.10 -13.62
N ASN A 7 39.89 -28.85 -12.53
CA ASN A 7 38.89 -29.74 -11.95
C ASN A 7 37.90 -28.93 -11.11
N TYR A 8 36.64 -28.90 -11.54
CA TYR A 8 35.50 -28.56 -10.68
C TYR A 8 35.17 -29.76 -9.79
N GLN A 9 35.23 -29.58 -8.47
CA GLN A 9 34.58 -30.50 -7.52
C GLN A 9 33.16 -30.00 -7.21
N PRO A 10 32.14 -30.87 -7.23
CA PRO A 10 30.79 -30.50 -6.80
C PRO A 10 30.69 -30.45 -5.27
N MET A 11 30.03 -29.40 -4.74
CA MET A 11 29.67 -29.27 -3.33
C MET A 11 28.56 -30.28 -2.94
N PRO A 12 28.52 -30.74 -1.66
CA PRO A 12 27.49 -31.66 -1.18
C PRO A 12 26.13 -30.96 -0.94
N PRO A 13 25.00 -31.70 -0.93
CA PRO A 13 23.66 -31.13 -0.90
C PRO A 13 23.30 -30.53 0.46
N SER A 14 22.63 -29.37 0.44
CA SER A 14 21.99 -28.73 1.58
C SER A 14 20.82 -29.56 2.11
N HIS A 15 20.88 -29.95 3.38
CA HIS A 15 19.75 -30.52 4.11
C HIS A 15 18.72 -29.42 4.40
N PHE A 16 17.58 -29.50 3.71
CA PHE A 16 16.35 -28.80 4.08
C PHE A 16 15.72 -29.53 5.26
N TYR A 17 15.68 -28.89 6.44
CA TYR A 17 14.80 -29.31 7.53
C TYR A 17 13.45 -28.61 7.36
N THR A 18 12.44 -29.39 6.96
CA THR A 18 11.03 -29.03 7.04
C THR A 18 10.54 -29.31 8.47
N SER A 19 10.34 -28.29 9.30
CA SER A 19 9.69 -28.48 10.60
C SER A 19 8.16 -28.44 10.41
N SER A 20 7.56 -29.61 10.32
CA SER A 20 6.13 -29.81 10.54
C SER A 20 5.90 -29.95 12.06
N TYR A 21 5.23 -28.97 12.68
CA TYR A 21 4.85 -29.07 14.08
C TYR A 21 3.50 -29.79 14.21
N SER A 22 3.54 -31.00 14.76
CA SER A 22 2.36 -31.71 15.27
C SER A 22 2.30 -31.54 16.79
N TYR A 23 1.19 -31.00 17.29
CA TYR A 23 0.91 -30.89 18.72
C TYR A 23 0.63 -32.28 19.29
N ASN A 24 1.49 -32.75 20.20
CA ASN A 24 1.22 -33.94 21.00
C ASN A 24 0.84 -33.50 22.42
N ASN A 25 -0.47 -33.50 22.69
CA ASN A 25 -1.03 -33.38 24.03
C ASN A 25 -0.65 -34.64 24.82
N ASN A 26 0.32 -34.53 25.73
CA ASN A 26 0.39 -35.27 26.99
C ASN A 26 1.72 -34.93 27.66
N ASN A 27 1.70 -34.07 28.68
CA ASN A 27 2.55 -34.28 29.84
C ASN A 27 1.98 -33.61 31.10
N ILE A 28 1.94 -34.44 32.12
CA ILE A 28 1.35 -34.27 33.44
C ILE A 28 2.22 -33.30 34.26
N LEU A 29 1.58 -32.32 34.89
CA LEU A 29 2.17 -31.40 35.87
C LEU A 29 2.53 -32.13 37.17
N PRO A 30 3.66 -31.84 37.83
CA PRO A 30 3.83 -32.08 39.25
C PRO A 30 3.17 -30.96 40.06
N SER A 31 2.27 -31.38 40.93
CA SER A 31 1.56 -30.59 41.93
C SER A 31 2.45 -30.16 43.08
N SER A 32 2.72 -28.86 43.22
CA SER A 32 2.83 -28.19 44.52
C SER A 32 3.09 -26.70 44.31
N PHE A 33 2.13 -25.83 44.62
CA PHE A 33 2.28 -24.52 45.26
C PHE A 33 0.88 -23.88 45.34
N ASN A 34 0.08 -24.34 46.31
CA ASN A 34 -1.14 -23.66 46.73
C ASN A 34 -0.72 -22.52 47.67
N ASN A 35 -0.83 -21.27 47.21
CA ASN A 35 -1.31 -20.08 47.94
C ASN A 35 -0.90 -18.80 47.19
N ILE A 36 -1.68 -18.43 46.17
CA ILE A 36 -1.71 -17.05 45.65
C ILE A 36 -3.17 -16.62 45.67
N VAL A 37 -3.45 -15.54 46.41
CA VAL A 37 -4.75 -14.87 46.42
C VAL A 37 -5.02 -14.37 44.99
N ARG A 38 -6.03 -14.92 44.33
CA ARG A 38 -6.44 -14.50 42.99
C ARG A 38 -6.97 -13.06 43.05
N PRO A 39 -6.54 -12.14 42.16
CA PRO A 39 -7.24 -10.87 41.96
C PRO A 39 -8.68 -11.14 41.49
N PRO A 40 -9.63 -10.22 41.73
CA PRO A 40 -11.00 -10.40 41.28
C PRO A 40 -11.02 -10.60 39.76
N ILE A 41 -11.81 -11.56 39.30
CA ILE A 41 -12.10 -11.77 37.89
C ILE A 41 -12.86 -10.52 37.42
N ILE A 42 -12.14 -9.60 36.80
CA ILE A 42 -12.75 -8.51 36.04
C ILE A 42 -13.16 -9.14 34.73
N THR A 43 -14.47 -9.29 34.52
CA THR A 43 -15.01 -9.68 33.22
C THR A 43 -14.57 -8.64 32.19
N PRO A 44 -13.99 -9.06 31.05
CA PRO A 44 -13.50 -8.14 30.04
C PRO A 44 -14.65 -7.34 29.42
N PRO A 45 -14.39 -6.09 28.98
CA PRO A 45 -15.38 -5.29 28.30
C PRO A 45 -15.78 -5.94 26.96
N SER A 46 -17.06 -5.86 26.65
CA SER A 46 -17.64 -6.22 25.36
C SER A 46 -17.06 -5.37 24.21
N ILE A 47 -17.27 -5.82 22.97
CA ILE A 47 -16.84 -5.09 21.77
C ILE A 47 -17.40 -3.65 21.75
N GLU A 48 -18.66 -3.45 22.17
CA GLU A 48 -19.27 -2.12 22.30
C GLU A 48 -18.58 -1.27 23.37
N GLU A 49 -18.14 -1.86 24.48
CA GLU A 49 -17.38 -1.15 25.51
C GLU A 49 -15.96 -0.79 25.03
N TYR A 50 -15.34 -1.65 24.21
CA TYR A 50 -14.04 -1.38 23.58
C TYR A 50 -14.11 -0.25 22.55
N GLU A 51 -15.12 -0.27 21.66
CA GLU A 51 -15.37 0.81 20.70
C GLU A 51 -15.71 2.13 21.40
N LYS A 52 -16.48 2.07 22.48
CA LYS A 52 -16.79 3.23 23.32
C LYS A 52 -15.55 3.78 24.04
N MET A 53 -14.63 2.92 24.49
CA MET A 53 -13.35 3.35 25.06
C MET A 53 -12.46 4.04 24.02
N ILE A 54 -12.46 3.56 22.76
CA ILE A 54 -11.77 4.23 21.65
C ILE A 54 -12.43 5.59 21.35
N GLN A 55 -13.76 5.66 21.35
CA GLN A 55 -14.50 6.88 21.05
C GLN A 55 -14.39 7.94 22.17
N GLU A 56 -14.52 7.55 23.45
CA GLU A 56 -14.29 8.42 24.62
C GLU A 56 -12.83 8.88 24.72
N ARG A 57 -11.86 8.06 24.26
CA ARG A 57 -10.45 8.43 24.16
C ARG A 57 -10.22 9.49 23.08
N ASN A 58 -10.85 9.35 21.92
CA ASN A 58 -10.80 10.34 20.85
C ASN A 58 -11.51 11.65 21.23
N GLU A 59 -12.62 11.57 21.99
CA GLU A 59 -13.32 12.75 22.51
C GLU A 59 -12.52 13.48 23.60
N LYS A 60 -11.84 12.77 24.52
CA LYS A 60 -10.92 13.37 25.52
C LYS A 60 -9.73 14.07 24.89
N LEU A 61 -9.23 13.57 23.76
CA LEU A 61 -8.20 14.24 22.96
C LEU A 61 -8.75 15.50 22.26
N SER A 62 -10.01 15.48 21.81
CA SER A 62 -10.65 16.62 21.14
C SER A 62 -11.15 17.74 22.08
N THR A 63 -11.39 17.44 23.36
CA THR A 63 -12.01 18.34 24.35
C THR A 63 -11.01 19.02 25.29
N MET A 64 -9.70 18.79 25.13
CA MET A 64 -8.67 19.58 25.79
C MET A 64 -8.64 21.02 25.24
N VAL A 65 -9.59 21.84 25.69
CA VAL A 65 -9.57 23.28 25.52
C VAL A 65 -8.45 23.84 26.40
N PHE A 66 -7.43 24.39 25.75
CA PHE A 66 -6.37 25.15 26.40
C PHE A 66 -6.96 26.34 27.18
N ASN A 67 -6.97 26.24 28.51
CA ASN A 67 -7.16 27.41 29.37
C ASN A 67 -5.91 28.29 29.25
N ASN A 68 -5.97 29.22 28.30
CA ASN A 68 -5.04 30.33 28.16
C ASN A 68 -5.02 31.16 29.44
N THR A 69 -3.91 31.08 30.18
CA THR A 69 -3.51 32.11 31.15
C THR A 69 -2.17 32.70 30.68
N PRO A 70 -2.00 34.04 30.71
CA PRO A 70 -1.23 34.72 29.68
C PRO A 70 0.23 34.94 30.07
N TYR A 71 1.16 34.35 29.31
CA TYR A 71 2.49 34.93 29.19
C TYR A 71 2.46 35.99 28.09
N LYS A 72 2.58 37.25 28.55
CA LYS A 72 2.58 38.46 27.74
C LYS A 72 3.76 38.48 26.74
N ASN A 73 3.37 38.65 25.47
CA ASN A 73 4.01 39.40 24.38
C ASN A 73 5.36 38.93 23.84
N ILE A 74 5.35 38.36 22.62
CA ILE A 74 5.83 39.07 21.42
C ILE A 74 4.87 38.79 20.25
N ILE A 75 4.20 39.85 19.79
CA ILE A 75 3.47 39.91 18.53
C ILE A 75 4.50 40.08 17.40
N ILE A 76 4.44 39.23 16.38
CA ILE A 76 4.73 39.66 15.00
C ILE A 76 3.60 39.15 14.12
N ASN A 77 2.68 40.07 13.80
CA ASN A 77 1.75 39.92 12.69
C ASN A 77 2.55 39.90 11.37
N HIS A 78 2.22 38.98 10.47
CA HIS A 78 1.95 39.40 9.10
C HIS A 78 0.90 38.51 8.43
N GLN A 79 -0.04 39.21 7.80
CA GLN A 79 -1.25 38.76 7.14
C GLN A 79 -1.03 37.76 6.00
N GLN A 80 -2.12 37.02 5.77
CA GLN A 80 -2.54 36.31 4.56
C GLN A 80 -1.84 36.69 3.24
N ASN A 81 -1.46 35.66 2.48
CA ASN A 81 -1.88 35.55 1.08
C ASN A 81 -1.92 34.09 0.61
N LYS A 82 -3.00 33.79 -0.13
CA LYS A 82 -3.24 32.55 -0.87
C LYS A 82 -2.14 32.36 -1.94
N SER A 83 -1.48 31.20 -1.96
CA SER A 83 -1.15 30.51 -3.20
C SER A 83 -0.97 29.01 -2.91
N SER A 84 -1.58 28.18 -3.74
CA SER A 84 -1.58 26.72 -3.70
C SER A 84 -0.30 26.09 -4.28
N ASP A 85 0.85 26.74 -4.12
CA ASP A 85 2.10 26.34 -4.78
C ASP A 85 3.36 26.56 -3.92
N GLN A 86 3.24 26.39 -2.60
CA GLN A 86 4.41 26.33 -1.73
C GLN A 86 4.98 24.91 -1.70
N LYS A 87 6.01 24.69 -2.53
CA LYS A 87 7.00 23.62 -2.35
C LYS A 87 7.40 23.58 -0.87
N ILE A 88 7.13 22.46 -0.22
CA ILE A 88 7.43 22.21 1.19
C ILE A 88 8.94 22.46 1.38
N ARG A 89 9.29 23.44 2.24
CA ARG A 89 10.68 23.67 2.62
C ARG A 89 11.17 22.52 3.49
N ILE A 90 12.43 22.13 3.29
CA ILE A 90 13.22 21.31 4.21
C ILE A 90 13.00 21.85 5.64
N GLY A 91 12.56 20.99 6.56
CA GLY A 91 12.26 21.35 7.96
C GLY A 91 10.79 21.66 8.28
N SER A 92 9.85 21.41 7.36
CA SER A 92 8.41 21.50 7.68
C SER A 92 7.93 20.18 8.30
N ILE A 93 7.69 20.18 9.61
CA ILE A 93 7.18 19.02 10.34
C ILE A 93 5.66 18.97 10.17
N ILE A 94 5.14 17.91 9.56
CA ILE A 94 3.71 17.63 9.48
C ILE A 94 3.49 16.34 10.28
N ASP A 95 2.71 16.43 11.35
CA ASP A 95 2.21 15.26 12.07
C ASP A 95 1.10 14.63 11.20
N PRO A 96 1.32 13.41 10.64
CA PRO A 96 0.36 12.78 9.76
C PRO A 96 -0.91 12.29 10.47
N ASP A 97 -0.92 12.27 11.81
CA ASP A 97 -2.05 11.74 12.61
C ASP A 97 -3.11 12.81 12.96
N ILE A 98 -2.95 14.06 12.51
CA ILE A 98 -3.95 15.13 12.72
C ILE A 98 -4.89 15.21 11.51
N VAL A 99 -6.00 14.49 11.57
CA VAL A 99 -7.12 14.64 10.63
C VAL A 99 -7.86 15.95 10.91
N GLU A 100 -8.22 16.68 9.85
CA GLU A 100 -9.02 17.94 9.89
C GLU A 100 -8.42 19.18 10.56
N GLY A 101 -7.11 19.41 10.46
CA GLY A 101 -6.56 20.71 10.85
C GLY A 101 -5.11 20.61 11.19
N ARG A 102 -4.27 20.70 10.15
CA ARG A 102 -2.80 20.74 10.21
C ARG A 102 -2.31 21.70 11.29
N GLU A 103 -2.13 21.24 12.52
CA GLU A 103 -1.37 21.99 13.50
C GLU A 103 0.09 21.98 13.02
N LYS A 104 0.51 23.14 12.51
CA LYS A 104 1.93 23.42 12.32
C LYS A 104 2.53 23.63 13.69
N PHE A 105 3.15 22.59 14.23
CA PHE A 105 3.99 22.77 15.40
C PHE A 105 5.33 23.38 14.95
N SER A 106 5.66 24.55 15.51
CA SER A 106 6.97 25.16 15.33
C SER A 106 7.83 24.85 16.54
N ILE A 107 8.98 24.22 16.32
CA ILE A 107 10.04 24.17 17.33
C ILE A 107 10.36 25.62 17.71
N PRO A 108 10.34 25.98 19.01
CA PRO A 108 10.70 27.34 19.40
C PRO A 108 12.10 27.64 18.89
N LYS A 109 12.30 28.81 18.27
CA LYS A 109 13.54 29.11 17.55
C LYS A 109 14.78 29.01 18.43
N GLU A 110 14.61 29.27 19.71
CA GLU A 110 15.64 29.15 20.75
C GLU A 110 16.10 27.72 20.99
N TRP A 111 15.31 26.69 20.62
CA TRP A 111 15.70 25.27 20.70
C TRP A 111 16.49 24.80 19.48
N LEU A 112 16.35 25.46 18.33
CA LEU A 112 17.01 25.04 17.09
C LEU A 112 18.55 24.95 17.24
N PRO A 113 19.25 25.92 17.86
CA PRO A 113 20.70 25.81 18.06
C PRO A 113 21.12 24.58 18.89
N TYR A 114 20.30 24.18 19.86
CA TYR A 114 20.56 22.99 20.67
C TYR A 114 20.31 21.73 19.83
N LEU A 115 19.16 21.63 19.18
CA LEU A 115 18.81 20.46 18.37
C LEU A 115 19.72 20.25 17.16
N GLU A 116 20.25 21.31 16.57
CA GLU A 116 21.27 21.23 15.51
C GLU A 116 22.64 20.78 16.02
N HIS A 117 22.94 20.98 17.31
CA HIS A 117 24.18 20.50 17.93
C HIS A 117 24.19 18.97 18.07
N TYR A 118 23.02 18.36 18.31
CA TYR A 118 22.91 16.93 18.53
C TYR A 118 22.44 16.19 17.28
N LYS A 119 23.09 15.04 17.02
CA LYS A 119 22.71 14.18 15.91
C LYS A 119 21.34 13.54 16.07
N THR A 120 20.80 13.43 17.27
CA THR A 120 19.47 12.86 17.54
C THR A 120 18.90 13.51 18.79
N SER A 121 17.58 13.51 18.91
CA SER A 121 16.94 14.01 20.12
C SER A 121 17.25 13.16 21.33
N VAL A 122 17.47 11.86 21.14
CA VAL A 122 17.95 10.95 22.19
C VAL A 122 19.29 11.40 22.76
N ALA A 123 20.24 11.77 21.89
CA ALA A 123 21.55 12.27 22.31
C ALA A 123 21.43 13.59 23.09
N PHE A 124 20.46 14.43 22.72
CA PHE A 124 20.18 15.67 23.43
C PHE A 124 19.52 15.43 24.80
N ILE A 125 18.49 14.59 24.87
CA ILE A 125 17.79 14.27 26.14
C ILE A 125 18.74 13.64 27.16
N SER A 126 19.71 12.87 26.68
CA SER A 126 20.72 12.24 27.53
C SER A 126 21.85 13.18 27.96
N SER A 127 21.82 14.46 27.57
CA SER A 127 22.88 15.42 27.87
C SER A 127 22.57 16.26 29.11
N ASP A 128 23.62 16.69 29.81
CA ASP A 128 23.51 17.64 30.93
C ASP A 128 22.85 18.98 30.54
N GLU A 129 22.77 19.30 29.25
CA GLU A 129 22.11 20.51 28.77
C GLU A 129 20.60 20.39 28.84
N PHE A 130 20.03 19.22 28.57
CA PHE A 130 18.58 18.99 28.67
C PHE A 130 18.06 19.25 30.08
N GLU A 131 18.78 18.79 31.10
CA GLU A 131 18.42 19.03 32.51
C GLU A 131 18.44 20.53 32.89
N LYS A 132 19.29 21.33 32.23
CA LYS A 132 19.47 22.76 32.52
C LYS A 132 18.39 23.66 31.91
N ILE A 133 17.58 23.17 30.97
CA ILE A 133 16.59 23.97 30.22
C ILE A 133 15.30 24.21 31.04
N GLY A 134 15.25 23.79 32.31
CA GLY A 134 14.10 24.03 33.18
C GLY A 134 12.87 23.22 32.77
N VAL A 135 13.11 22.01 32.27
CA VAL A 135 12.09 21.00 32.00
C VAL A 135 11.33 20.74 33.30
N ASN A 136 10.00 20.83 33.25
CA ASN A 136 9.13 20.52 34.37
C ASN A 136 7.97 19.65 33.91
N GLU A 137 7.22 19.10 34.86
CA GLU A 137 6.12 18.17 34.58
C GLU A 137 5.07 18.74 33.61
N ASN A 138 4.90 20.06 33.56
CA ASN A 138 3.89 20.69 32.70
C ASN A 138 4.34 20.83 31.23
N ASN A 139 5.64 20.76 30.92
CA ASN A 139 6.14 20.97 29.55
C ASN A 139 6.94 19.80 28.98
N ILE A 140 7.34 18.81 29.78
CA ILE A 140 8.18 17.69 29.34
C ILE A 140 7.56 16.93 28.18
N GLU A 141 6.26 16.68 28.19
CA GLU A 141 5.59 15.90 27.13
C GLU A 141 5.59 16.66 25.79
N ASN A 142 5.37 17.97 25.82
CA ASN A 142 5.45 18.82 24.63
C ASN A 142 6.88 18.85 24.07
N ILE A 143 7.88 18.91 24.94
CA ILE A 143 9.30 18.90 24.56
C ILE A 143 9.66 17.56 23.90
N LEU A 144 9.23 16.44 24.48
CA LEU A 144 9.51 15.11 23.94
C LEU A 144 8.78 14.86 22.63
N ARG A 145 7.54 15.36 22.47
CA ARG A 145 6.84 15.35 21.19
C ARG A 145 7.59 16.17 20.14
N LEU A 146 8.04 17.39 20.47
CA LEU A 146 8.84 18.23 19.57
C LEU A 146 10.13 17.55 19.13
N MET A 147 10.78 16.86 20.05
CA MET A 147 11.99 16.09 19.82
C MET A 147 11.78 14.88 18.91
N ARG A 148 10.73 14.08 19.16
CA ARG A 148 10.33 13.03 18.23
C ARG A 148 10.13 13.59 16.83
N LEU A 149 9.35 14.66 16.73
CA LEU A 149 9.06 15.34 15.48
C LEU A 149 10.32 15.88 14.79
N TRP A 150 11.31 16.39 15.54
CA TRP A 150 12.61 16.77 15.00
C TRP A 150 13.34 15.58 14.38
N ASP A 151 13.40 14.44 15.07
CA ASP A 151 14.05 13.24 14.56
C ASP A 151 13.35 12.68 13.32
N GLU A 152 12.02 12.69 13.32
CA GLU A 152 11.21 12.31 12.17
C GLU A 152 11.35 13.27 10.99
N SER A 153 11.55 14.57 11.22
CA SER A 153 11.72 15.57 10.16
C SER A 153 12.98 15.40 9.32
N ARG A 154 13.96 14.64 9.86
CA ARG A 154 15.21 14.32 9.16
C ARG A 154 15.05 13.18 8.17
N LEU A 155 13.89 12.50 8.19
CA LEU A 155 13.51 11.60 7.12
C LEU A 155 13.30 12.40 5.83
N THR A 156 14.19 12.17 4.86
CA THR A 156 14.07 12.79 3.54
C THR A 156 13.39 11.81 2.60
N LEU A 157 12.16 12.11 2.23
CA LEU A 157 11.39 11.35 1.24
C LEU A 157 11.62 11.91 -0.16
N LYS A 158 11.61 11.04 -1.17
CA LYS A 158 11.47 11.47 -2.56
C LYS A 158 10.06 12.00 -2.82
N PRO A 159 9.84 12.81 -3.88
CA PRO A 159 8.52 13.37 -4.19
C PRO A 159 7.38 12.35 -4.33
N GLU A 160 7.70 11.14 -4.77
CA GLU A 160 6.77 10.02 -4.96
C GLU A 160 6.64 9.10 -3.73
N GLU A 161 7.44 9.32 -2.69
CA GLU A 161 7.43 8.51 -1.47
C GLU A 161 6.55 9.14 -0.39
N GLU A 162 5.80 8.30 0.29
CA GLU A 162 5.03 8.64 1.48
C GLU A 162 5.43 7.75 2.65
N ALA A 163 5.02 8.16 3.86
CA ALA A 163 5.19 7.37 5.06
C ALA A 163 3.83 7.12 5.72
N GLN A 164 3.67 5.97 6.36
CA GLN A 164 2.49 5.62 7.14
C GLN A 164 2.89 4.83 8.38
N TRP A 165 2.14 5.02 9.46
CA TRP A 165 2.27 4.23 10.68
C TRP A 165 1.58 2.88 10.52
N ALA A 166 2.01 1.91 11.33
CA ALA A 166 1.29 0.64 11.44
C ALA A 166 -0.16 0.92 11.84
N TYR A 167 -1.09 0.35 11.07
CA TYR A 167 -2.52 0.56 11.21
C TYR A 167 -3.13 -0.45 12.20
N LYS A 168 -2.55 -1.64 12.28
CA LYS A 168 -3.09 -2.73 13.11
C LYS A 168 -2.01 -3.77 13.40
N ALA A 169 -1.99 -4.31 14.62
CA ALA A 169 -1.23 -5.52 14.92
C ALA A 169 -2.06 -6.77 14.62
N LEU A 170 -1.48 -7.69 13.85
CA LEU A 170 -2.13 -8.93 13.42
C LEU A 170 -1.78 -10.10 14.32
N ASP A 171 -0.51 -10.23 14.68
CA ASP A 171 -0.04 -11.37 15.46
C ASP A 171 1.27 -11.04 16.17
N ALA A 172 1.61 -11.84 17.17
CA ALA A 172 2.94 -11.86 17.76
C ALA A 172 3.26 -13.23 18.33
N SER A 173 4.54 -13.54 18.48
CA SER A 173 5.00 -14.75 19.17
C SER A 173 4.54 -14.79 20.61
N SER A 174 4.58 -13.64 21.30
CA SER A 174 4.25 -13.50 22.70
C SER A 174 4.06 -12.04 23.11
N GLU A 175 3.54 -11.82 24.32
CA GLU A 175 3.45 -10.52 24.97
C GLU A 175 3.74 -10.68 26.47
N TYR A 176 4.42 -9.70 27.08
CA TYR A 176 4.70 -9.71 28.52
C TYR A 176 3.42 -9.67 29.36
N SER A 177 2.51 -8.77 29.00
CA SER A 177 1.17 -8.68 29.55
C SER A 177 0.29 -7.84 28.61
N PRO A 178 -1.02 -7.72 28.87
CA PRO A 178 -1.89 -6.83 28.10
C PRO A 178 -1.42 -5.36 28.07
N SER A 179 -0.61 -4.93 29.04
CA SER A 179 -0.04 -3.57 29.07
C SER A 179 1.17 -3.39 28.14
N TRP A 180 1.83 -4.47 27.70
CA TRP A 180 2.92 -4.43 26.70
C TRP A 180 2.50 -5.23 25.46
N SER A 181 1.25 -5.06 25.05
CA SER A 181 0.64 -5.81 23.97
C SER A 181 1.10 -5.32 22.59
N PRO A 182 1.13 -6.18 21.55
CA PRO A 182 1.39 -5.76 20.17
C PRO A 182 0.50 -4.63 19.67
N SER A 183 -0.70 -4.46 20.25
CA SER A 183 -1.60 -3.34 19.91
C SER A 183 -0.96 -1.97 20.12
N ASN A 184 0.00 -1.86 21.05
CA ASN A 184 0.73 -0.62 21.33
C ASN A 184 1.53 -0.11 20.12
N LEU A 185 1.84 -0.98 19.15
CA LEU A 185 2.54 -0.61 17.92
C LEU A 185 1.64 0.10 16.88
N THR A 186 0.34 0.25 17.17
CA THR A 186 -0.61 0.89 16.25
C THR A 186 -0.58 2.41 16.39
N GLY A 187 -0.37 3.12 15.27
CA GLY A 187 -0.26 4.58 15.23
C GLY A 187 1.16 5.10 15.46
N CYS A 188 1.29 6.40 15.74
CA CYS A 188 2.58 7.01 16.07
C CYS A 188 3.13 6.56 17.43
N SER A 189 4.44 6.73 17.55
CA SER A 189 5.20 6.51 18.78
C SER A 189 4.66 7.32 19.98
N ASN A 190 4.57 6.67 21.13
CA ASN A 190 4.14 7.27 22.41
C ASN A 190 5.25 7.31 23.46
N THR A 191 6.35 6.60 23.22
CA THR A 191 7.47 6.46 24.15
C THR A 191 8.70 7.22 23.67
N TYR A 192 9.09 7.02 22.40
CA TYR A 192 10.24 7.71 21.83
C TYR A 192 10.07 9.24 21.88
N PRO A 193 11.11 10.00 22.27
CA PRO A 193 12.51 9.61 22.45
C PRO A 193 12.91 9.14 23.85
N LYS A 194 11.97 8.89 24.78
CA LYS A 194 12.31 8.30 26.10
C LYS A 194 12.95 6.92 25.91
N HIS A 195 13.87 6.59 26.82
CA HIS A 195 14.45 5.25 26.94
C HIS A 195 14.04 4.65 28.28
N GLY A 196 13.62 3.39 28.27
CA GLY A 196 13.23 2.65 29.48
C GLY A 196 12.01 1.78 29.23
N ASP A 197 11.51 1.22 30.34
CA ASP A 197 10.37 0.30 30.35
C ASP A 197 9.04 1.08 30.43
N PHE A 198 8.27 1.06 29.33
CA PHE A 198 7.00 1.78 29.24
C PHE A 198 5.89 0.89 28.65
N THR A 199 4.72 0.89 29.31
CA THR A 199 3.49 0.19 28.87
C THR A 199 2.88 0.76 27.58
N THR A 200 3.54 1.73 26.95
CA THR A 200 3.18 2.26 25.64
C THR A 200 3.94 1.58 24.50
N ALA A 201 4.83 0.64 24.82
CA ALA A 201 5.55 -0.21 23.87
C ALA A 201 5.04 -1.66 23.90
N TRP A 202 5.40 -2.44 22.89
CA TRP A 202 5.29 -3.90 22.92
C TRP A 202 6.58 -4.51 23.47
N ALA A 203 6.44 -5.54 24.31
CA ALA A 203 7.52 -6.39 24.80
C ALA A 203 7.11 -7.87 24.70
N PRO A 204 8.02 -8.76 24.29
CA PRO A 204 7.77 -10.20 24.33
C PRO A 204 7.64 -10.70 25.77
N LYS A 205 7.11 -11.91 25.93
CA LYS A 205 6.84 -12.51 27.24
C LYS A 205 8.10 -12.69 28.08
N ASP A 206 9.11 -13.28 27.48
CA ASP A 206 10.36 -13.59 28.16
C ASP A 206 11.40 -12.52 27.82
N GLU A 207 12.20 -12.11 28.82
CA GLU A 207 13.23 -11.08 28.64
C GLU A 207 14.32 -11.47 27.64
N LYS A 208 14.56 -12.79 27.48
CA LYS A 208 15.61 -13.36 26.64
C LYS A 208 15.40 -14.84 26.40
N GLY A 209 16.24 -15.40 25.53
CA GLY A 209 16.36 -16.85 25.31
C GLY A 209 15.54 -17.39 24.14
N LYS A 210 14.87 -16.53 23.37
CA LYS A 210 13.95 -16.95 22.31
C LYS A 210 14.05 -16.08 21.05
N MET A 211 13.56 -16.65 19.96
CA MET A 211 13.17 -15.87 18.80
C MET A 211 11.75 -15.36 19.04
N GLU A 212 11.54 -14.08 18.80
CA GLU A 212 10.26 -13.41 18.95
C GLU A 212 9.86 -12.78 17.61
N PHE A 213 8.58 -12.56 17.38
CA PHE A 213 8.11 -11.86 16.21
C PHE A 213 6.86 -11.03 16.50
N VAL A 214 6.63 -10.02 15.67
CA VAL A 214 5.36 -9.30 15.59
C VAL A 214 5.00 -9.06 14.12
N ILE A 215 3.71 -9.15 13.81
CA ILE A 215 3.16 -8.94 12.47
C ILE A 215 2.22 -7.74 12.50
N LEU A 216 2.46 -6.79 11.59
CA LEU A 216 1.75 -5.53 11.49
C LEU A 216 1.13 -5.37 10.11
N GLU A 217 -0.08 -4.83 10.08
CA GLU A 217 -0.76 -4.36 8.88
C GLU A 217 -0.68 -2.84 8.79
N PHE A 218 -0.41 -2.36 7.58
CA PHE A 218 -0.42 -0.96 7.19
C PHE A 218 -1.68 -0.67 6.37
N LYS A 219 -2.15 0.58 6.39
CA LYS A 219 -3.42 0.95 5.76
C LYS A 219 -3.36 0.83 4.24
N ASN A 220 -2.28 1.31 3.64
CA ASN A 220 -2.09 1.34 2.19
C ASN A 220 -0.98 0.37 1.79
N TYR A 221 -1.13 -0.26 0.62
CA TYR A 221 -0.03 -1.01 0.00
C TYR A 221 1.02 -0.06 -0.53
N TYR A 222 2.29 -0.28 -0.19
CA TYR A 222 3.42 0.46 -0.73
C TYR A 222 4.34 -0.45 -1.55
N LYS A 223 4.96 0.11 -2.59
CA LYS A 223 6.30 -0.34 -3.01
C LYS A 223 7.28 0.10 -1.95
N ILE A 224 7.68 -0.82 -1.09
CA ILE A 224 8.45 -0.52 0.12
C ILE A 224 9.85 0.01 -0.26
N ARG A 225 10.22 1.15 0.34
CA ARG A 225 11.52 1.81 0.16
C ARG A 225 12.31 1.95 1.45
N GLY A 226 11.61 1.94 2.59
CA GLY A 226 12.23 2.02 3.90
C GLY A 226 11.27 1.66 5.01
N ILE A 227 11.82 1.53 6.22
CA ILE A 227 11.06 1.27 7.43
C ILE A 227 11.82 1.88 8.62
N GLN A 228 11.09 2.47 9.55
CA GLN A 228 11.62 2.99 10.81
C GLN A 228 10.98 2.22 11.96
N ILE A 229 11.79 1.64 12.83
CA ILE A 229 11.36 0.88 14.01
C ILE A 229 11.86 1.63 15.24
N PHE A 230 10.96 2.04 16.12
CA PHE A 230 11.25 2.84 17.29
C PHE A 230 11.53 1.90 18.47
N GLU A 231 12.80 1.60 18.72
CA GLU A 231 13.23 0.72 19.81
C GLU A 231 13.51 1.56 21.06
N THR A 232 12.80 1.31 22.16
CA THR A 232 12.77 2.22 23.32
C THR A 232 13.32 1.63 24.62
N ASN A 233 13.46 0.30 24.68
CA ASN A 233 14.15 -0.39 25.77
C ASN A 233 15.01 -1.51 25.18
N TYR A 234 16.25 -1.65 25.64
CA TYR A 234 17.19 -2.68 25.19
C TYR A 234 17.16 -2.93 23.66
N PRO A 235 17.45 -1.89 22.84
CA PRO A 235 17.33 -1.95 21.38
C PRO A 235 18.30 -2.94 20.74
N GLY A 236 18.08 -3.27 19.46
CA GLY A 236 19.00 -4.07 18.66
C GLY A 236 18.66 -5.55 18.62
N ALA A 237 17.44 -5.94 18.94
CA ALA A 237 17.02 -7.34 18.83
C ALA A 237 16.50 -7.71 17.43
N ILE A 238 16.12 -6.74 16.58
CA ILE A 238 15.62 -7.00 15.22
C ILE A 238 16.69 -7.65 14.35
N VAL A 239 16.40 -8.83 13.82
CA VAL A 239 17.31 -9.59 12.92
C VAL A 239 16.74 -9.83 11.55
N THR A 240 15.42 -9.81 11.38
CA THR A 240 14.78 -9.97 10.08
C THR A 240 13.55 -9.08 9.96
N ILE A 241 13.38 -8.47 8.78
CA ILE A 241 12.15 -7.78 8.41
C ILE A 241 11.66 -8.46 7.14
N SER A 242 10.43 -8.94 7.17
CA SER A 242 9.80 -9.65 6.05
C SER A 242 8.47 -9.00 5.70
N CYS A 243 7.96 -9.25 4.50
CA CYS A 243 6.63 -8.81 4.12
C CYS A 243 5.88 -9.88 3.31
N LEU A 244 4.54 -9.80 3.31
CA LEU A 244 3.72 -10.59 2.39
C LEU A 244 3.37 -9.75 1.16
N PRO A 245 3.70 -10.20 -0.06
CA PRO A 245 3.29 -9.51 -1.28
C PRO A 245 1.77 -9.38 -1.38
N ARG A 246 1.29 -8.30 -2.01
CA ARG A 246 -0.12 -8.13 -2.35
C ARG A 246 -0.67 -9.37 -3.04
N GLY A 247 -1.82 -9.86 -2.57
CA GLY A 247 -2.47 -11.07 -3.07
C GLY A 247 -2.06 -12.34 -2.33
N LYS A 248 -1.00 -12.27 -1.52
CA LYS A 248 -0.52 -13.33 -0.60
C LYS A 248 -0.85 -13.03 0.86
N ASP A 249 -1.48 -11.90 1.10
CA ASP A 249 -1.75 -11.31 2.40
C ASP A 249 -3.18 -11.55 2.89
N LYS A 250 -3.85 -12.59 2.37
CA LYS A 250 -5.15 -13.03 2.88
C LYS A 250 -4.96 -13.75 4.21
N TYR A 251 -5.74 -13.33 5.19
CA TYR A 251 -5.70 -13.88 6.53
C TYR A 251 -7.09 -13.92 7.18
N GLN A 252 -7.24 -14.79 8.16
CA GLN A 252 -8.35 -14.77 9.11
C GLN A 252 -7.77 -14.46 10.49
N GLN A 253 -8.37 -13.50 11.20
CA GLN A 253 -7.98 -13.16 12.55
C GLN A 253 -9.16 -13.38 13.49
N VAL A 254 -8.91 -14.10 14.59
CA VAL A 254 -9.90 -14.36 15.64
C VAL A 254 -9.30 -13.90 16.97
N ILE A 255 -9.86 -12.82 17.52
CA ILE A 255 -9.37 -12.22 18.77
C ILE A 255 -10.23 -12.73 19.93
N ASP A 256 -9.61 -13.47 20.85
CA ASP A 256 -10.21 -13.89 22.13
C ASP A 256 -9.34 -13.39 23.29
N GLY A 257 -9.35 -12.07 23.50
CA GLY A 257 -8.64 -11.40 24.59
C GLY A 257 -7.14 -11.14 24.38
N SER A 258 -6.50 -11.70 23.34
CA SER A 258 -5.11 -11.41 22.97
C SER A 258 -4.90 -11.47 21.45
N ILE A 259 -3.93 -10.70 20.95
CA ILE A 259 -3.47 -10.73 19.55
C ILE A 259 -2.52 -11.90 19.29
N VAL A 260 -1.87 -12.42 20.35
CA VAL A 260 -0.89 -13.51 20.25
C VAL A 260 -1.54 -14.79 19.73
N GLY A 261 -1.03 -15.32 18.62
CA GLY A 261 -1.55 -16.50 17.93
C GLY A 261 -2.93 -16.30 17.30
N SER A 262 -3.39 -15.06 17.12
CA SER A 262 -4.77 -14.76 16.68
C SER A 262 -4.98 -14.83 15.17
N THR A 263 -3.90 -14.86 14.37
CA THR A 263 -3.98 -14.75 12.90
C THR A 263 -3.50 -16.00 12.20
N THR A 264 -4.27 -16.47 11.22
CA THR A 264 -3.88 -17.53 10.28
C THR A 264 -3.85 -16.94 8.87
N PHE A 265 -2.70 -17.00 8.18
CA PHE A 265 -2.60 -16.60 6.78
C PHE A 265 -2.91 -17.79 5.85
N GLU A 266 -3.55 -17.52 4.72
CA GLU A 266 -3.82 -18.55 3.71
C GLU A 266 -2.52 -19.04 3.06
N GLU A 267 -1.51 -18.16 2.92
CA GLU A 267 -0.23 -18.45 2.30
C GLU A 267 0.96 -18.21 3.26
N ASN A 268 1.12 -19.10 4.24
CA ASN A 268 2.10 -18.96 5.32
C ASN A 268 3.58 -18.97 4.88
N ASP A 269 3.90 -19.49 3.70
CA ASP A 269 5.29 -19.63 3.20
C ASP A 269 5.69 -18.54 2.18
N SER A 270 4.82 -17.54 1.97
CA SER A 270 5.00 -16.51 0.93
C SER A 270 5.74 -15.25 1.42
N TRP A 271 6.36 -15.30 2.60
CA TRP A 271 7.11 -14.17 3.16
C TRP A 271 8.36 -13.86 2.33
N VAL A 272 8.55 -12.59 2.00
CA VAL A 272 9.75 -12.08 1.33
C VAL A 272 10.56 -11.26 2.31
N VAL A 273 11.84 -11.62 2.46
CA VAL A 273 12.78 -10.92 3.34
C VAL A 273 13.19 -9.59 2.73
N LEU A 274 12.97 -8.50 3.47
CA LEU A 274 13.39 -7.13 3.16
C LEU A 274 14.69 -6.75 3.85
N TYR A 275 15.02 -7.36 4.98
CA TYR A 275 16.25 -7.11 5.70
C TYR A 275 16.65 -8.36 6.49
N GLN A 276 17.96 -8.64 6.55
CA GLN A 276 18.52 -9.64 7.45
C GLN A 276 19.83 -9.13 8.05
N GLY A 277 20.00 -9.34 9.36
CA GLY A 277 21.18 -8.95 10.12
C GLY A 277 21.34 -9.76 11.40
N ASN A 278 22.37 -9.41 12.19
CA ASN A 278 22.63 -10.01 13.50
C ASN A 278 22.05 -9.13 14.62
N PRO A 279 21.76 -9.69 15.81
CA PRO A 279 21.36 -8.89 16.96
C PRO A 279 22.50 -7.92 17.34
N GLN A 280 22.15 -6.66 17.56
CA GLN A 280 23.07 -5.53 17.78
C GLN A 280 23.14 -5.06 19.22
N GLN A 281 22.28 -5.57 20.11
CA GLN A 281 22.07 -5.02 21.46
C GLN A 281 23.36 -4.88 22.29
N ARG A 282 24.35 -5.76 22.08
CA ARG A 282 25.66 -5.72 22.78
C ARG A 282 26.66 -4.73 22.18
N GLU A 283 26.40 -4.23 20.98
CA GLU A 283 27.31 -3.40 20.19
C GLU A 283 26.88 -1.93 20.14
N ILE A 284 25.66 -1.62 20.59
CA ILE A 284 25.06 -0.29 20.51
C ILE A 284 24.84 0.32 21.90
N PRO A 285 24.78 1.65 22.02
CA PRO A 285 24.44 2.33 23.27
C PRO A 285 23.05 1.94 23.78
N MET A 286 22.91 1.87 25.10
CA MET A 286 21.65 1.54 25.79
C MET A 286 20.74 2.77 25.89
N ASN A 287 20.33 3.31 24.75
CA ASN A 287 19.41 4.43 24.63
C ASN A 287 18.35 4.09 23.57
N SER A 288 17.21 4.78 23.60
CA SER A 288 16.19 4.62 22.57
C SER A 288 16.75 4.99 21.19
N ARG A 289 16.20 4.42 20.12
CA ARG A 289 16.65 4.73 18.75
C ARG A 289 15.54 4.52 17.72
N ILE A 290 15.73 5.14 16.57
CA ILE A 290 15.01 4.80 15.35
C ILE A 290 15.91 3.88 14.52
N PHE A 291 15.61 2.58 14.51
CA PHE A 291 16.28 1.63 13.65
C PHE A 291 15.73 1.73 12.23
N ASN A 292 16.61 2.02 11.27
CA ASN A 292 16.25 2.27 9.87
C ASN A 292 17.27 1.57 8.95
N PRO A 293 17.17 0.24 8.78
CA PRO A 293 18.10 -0.51 7.95
C PRO A 293 17.84 -0.27 6.45
N THR A 294 18.89 -0.42 5.64
CA THR A 294 18.72 -0.51 4.19
C THR A 294 17.99 -1.80 3.83
N LEU A 295 16.89 -1.68 3.10
CA LEU A 295 16.08 -2.81 2.67
C LEU A 295 16.52 -3.35 1.30
N TYR A 296 16.37 -4.65 1.10
CA TYR A 296 16.43 -5.29 -0.21
C TYR A 296 15.28 -4.76 -1.08
N PRO A 297 15.55 -4.33 -2.32
CA PRO A 297 14.52 -3.79 -3.19
C PRO A 297 13.54 -4.88 -3.63
N THR A 298 12.26 -4.54 -3.71
CA THR A 298 11.21 -5.41 -4.23
C THR A 298 10.53 -4.77 -5.44
N ASN A 299 9.91 -5.61 -6.27
CA ASN A 299 9.16 -5.23 -7.48
C ASN A 299 7.65 -5.43 -7.33
N PHE A 300 7.20 -5.69 -6.10
CA PHE A 300 5.81 -5.86 -5.72
C PHE A 300 5.46 -4.93 -4.56
N ASP A 301 4.17 -4.86 -4.27
CA ASP A 301 3.64 -3.99 -3.23
C ASP A 301 3.26 -4.83 -2.01
N SER A 302 3.35 -4.26 -0.81
CA SER A 302 2.93 -4.93 0.42
C SER A 302 2.37 -3.94 1.43
N LYS A 303 1.53 -4.45 2.33
CA LYS A 303 1.04 -3.76 3.52
C LYS A 303 1.20 -4.60 4.80
N ILE A 304 1.67 -5.84 4.70
CA ILE A 304 1.86 -6.72 5.86
C ILE A 304 3.36 -6.89 6.09
N ILE A 305 3.82 -6.45 7.25
CA ILE A 305 5.23 -6.55 7.67
C ILE A 305 5.33 -7.46 8.87
N ARG A 306 6.34 -8.33 8.86
CA ARG A 306 6.75 -9.11 10.02
C ARG A 306 8.14 -8.67 10.46
N LEU A 307 8.28 -8.46 11.76
CA LEU A 307 9.55 -8.19 12.42
C LEU A 307 9.92 -9.41 13.23
N ASP A 308 11.08 -10.00 12.97
CA ASP A 308 11.64 -11.08 13.79
C ASP A 308 12.81 -10.53 14.62
N MET A 309 12.79 -10.89 15.90
CA MET A 309 13.76 -10.50 16.91
C MET A 309 14.51 -11.72 17.43
N ASP A 310 15.83 -11.61 17.55
CA ASP A 310 16.65 -12.55 18.28
C ASP A 310 16.92 -11.99 19.68
N THR A 311 16.22 -12.55 20.68
CA THR A 311 16.43 -12.22 22.09
C THR A 311 17.26 -13.27 22.82
N THR A 312 17.83 -14.25 22.12
CA THR A 312 18.51 -15.41 22.74
C THR A 312 19.64 -14.98 23.68
N LEU A 313 20.31 -13.88 23.33
CA LEU A 313 21.44 -13.31 24.04
C LEU A 313 21.17 -11.92 24.61
N SER A 314 19.90 -11.51 24.68
CA SER A 314 19.48 -10.22 25.24
C SER A 314 19.86 -10.10 26.72
N ASN A 315 20.18 -8.87 27.11
CA ASN A 315 20.48 -8.48 28.49
C ASN A 315 19.21 -8.24 29.32
N SER A 316 18.08 -7.92 28.68
CA SER A 316 16.74 -7.71 29.26
C SER A 316 15.68 -7.62 28.14
N TRP A 317 14.42 -7.34 28.50
CA TRP A 317 13.30 -7.12 27.56
C TRP A 317 13.61 -6.03 26.54
N SER A 318 13.57 -6.42 25.26
CA SER A 318 13.58 -5.49 24.14
C SER A 318 12.17 -4.97 23.87
N GLU A 319 12.02 -3.65 23.78
CA GLU A 319 10.74 -2.98 23.55
C GLU A 319 10.72 -2.21 22.23
N ILE A 320 9.60 -2.34 21.52
CA ILE A 320 9.29 -1.58 20.30
C ILE A 320 8.07 -0.72 20.57
N ASP A 321 8.19 0.57 20.33
CA ASP A 321 7.15 1.57 20.57
C ASP A 321 6.27 1.81 19.34
N ALA A 322 6.88 1.87 18.15
CA ALA A 322 6.14 2.08 16.91
C ALA A 322 6.92 1.62 15.67
N VAL A 323 6.19 1.47 14.57
CA VAL A 323 6.75 1.14 13.26
C VAL A 323 6.16 2.03 12.18
N LYS A 324 7.02 2.66 11.39
CA LYS A 324 6.65 3.51 10.25
C LYS A 324 7.17 2.90 8.96
N LEU A 325 6.28 2.65 7.99
CA LEU A 325 6.62 2.15 6.67
C LEU A 325 6.75 3.31 5.69
N ILE A 326 7.78 3.25 4.85
CA ILE A 326 8.09 4.25 3.84
C ILE A 326 8.10 3.59 2.48
N GLY A 327 7.47 4.21 1.50
CA GLY A 327 7.41 3.66 0.15
C GLY A 327 6.58 4.51 -0.79
N ILE A 328 6.40 4.01 -2.01
CA ILE A 328 5.55 4.66 -3.00
C ILE A 328 4.15 4.06 -2.84
N PRO A 329 3.12 4.86 -2.51
CA PRO A 329 1.75 4.38 -2.44
C PRO A 329 1.30 3.71 -3.73
N SER A 330 0.90 2.46 -3.60
CA SER A 330 0.32 1.71 -4.71
C SER A 330 -1.16 1.96 -4.73
N THR A 331 -1.58 2.96 -5.50
CA THR A 331 -3.00 3.14 -5.83
C THR A 331 -3.47 1.92 -6.60
N ILE A 332 -4.31 1.09 -5.97
CA ILE A 332 -5.14 0.14 -6.72
C ILE A 332 -6.13 1.05 -7.45
N ARG A 333 -5.92 1.26 -8.75
CA ARG A 333 -7.06 1.55 -9.60
C ARG A 333 -7.60 0.17 -9.95
N GLU A 334 -8.79 -0.18 -9.47
CA GLU A 334 -9.44 -1.40 -9.95
C GLU A 334 -9.62 -1.28 -11.47
N GLU A 335 -9.39 -2.37 -12.19
CA GLU A 335 -9.69 -2.38 -13.61
C GLU A 335 -11.20 -2.31 -13.77
N GLU A 336 -11.66 -1.23 -14.38
CA GLU A 336 -13.05 -1.05 -14.76
C GLU A 336 -13.24 -1.51 -16.20
N GLU A 337 -14.40 -2.10 -16.46
CA GLU A 337 -14.80 -2.56 -17.78
C GLU A 337 -16.11 -1.87 -18.18
N TYR A 338 -16.07 -1.18 -19.32
CA TYR A 338 -17.24 -0.53 -19.86
C TYR A 338 -17.60 -1.06 -21.24
N TRP A 339 -18.85 -1.47 -21.37
CA TRP A 339 -19.49 -1.67 -22.66
C TRP A 339 -19.82 -0.32 -23.30
N VAL A 340 -20.01 -0.33 -24.62
CA VAL A 340 -20.51 0.84 -25.36
C VAL A 340 -21.87 1.26 -24.79
N SER A 341 -21.99 2.55 -24.44
CA SER A 341 -23.24 3.13 -23.95
C SER A 341 -24.03 3.86 -25.04
N SER A 342 -23.36 4.39 -26.06
CA SER A 342 -24.01 5.12 -27.15
C SER A 342 -23.20 5.08 -28.46
N ILE A 343 -23.88 5.30 -29.59
CA ILE A 343 -23.25 5.46 -30.90
C ILE A 343 -23.21 6.96 -31.23
N VAL A 344 -22.01 7.48 -31.52
CA VAL A 344 -21.78 8.89 -31.85
C VAL A 344 -21.94 9.13 -33.36
N ASP A 345 -21.33 8.26 -34.16
CA ASP A 345 -21.35 8.35 -35.63
C ASP A 345 -20.98 7.01 -36.25
N PHE A 346 -21.30 6.83 -37.53
CA PHE A 346 -20.92 5.63 -38.28
C PHE A 346 -21.00 5.90 -39.78
N SER A 347 -20.27 5.12 -40.57
CA SER A 347 -20.24 5.27 -42.02
C SER A 347 -21.53 4.79 -42.68
N SER A 348 -21.93 3.55 -42.38
CA SER A 348 -23.12 2.93 -42.95
C SER A 348 -23.56 1.69 -42.16
N GLU A 349 -24.76 1.20 -42.44
CA GLU A 349 -25.29 -0.05 -41.86
C GLU A 349 -26.12 -0.82 -42.88
N TYR A 350 -26.09 -2.15 -42.79
CA TYR A 350 -26.93 -3.02 -43.59
C TYR A 350 -28.31 -3.18 -42.94
N SER A 351 -29.36 -3.22 -43.78
CA SER A 351 -30.73 -3.32 -43.27
C SER A 351 -30.92 -4.63 -42.50
N GLY A 352 -31.22 -4.51 -41.19
CA GLY A 352 -31.36 -5.64 -40.28
C GLY A 352 -30.14 -5.96 -39.40
N TRP A 353 -29.01 -5.28 -39.62
CA TRP A 353 -27.79 -5.34 -38.80
C TRP A 353 -27.37 -3.92 -38.38
N PRO A 354 -28.24 -3.21 -37.66
CA PRO A 354 -28.03 -1.80 -37.32
C PRO A 354 -26.83 -1.62 -36.39
N VAL A 355 -26.18 -0.45 -36.47
CA VAL A 355 -25.01 -0.14 -35.62
C VAL A 355 -25.33 -0.10 -34.13
N THR A 356 -26.59 0.16 -33.78
CA THR A 356 -27.08 0.16 -32.39
C THR A 356 -26.95 -1.21 -31.73
N ASN A 357 -26.73 -2.27 -32.50
CA ASN A 357 -26.48 -3.60 -31.96
C ASN A 357 -25.19 -3.70 -31.14
N ILE A 358 -24.22 -2.81 -31.35
CA ILE A 358 -22.96 -2.77 -30.59
C ILE A 358 -23.16 -2.28 -29.14
N ILE A 359 -24.29 -1.62 -28.83
CA ILE A 359 -24.54 -1.06 -27.49
C ILE A 359 -24.77 -2.18 -26.47
N GLY A 360 -24.03 -2.12 -25.37
CA GLY A 360 -24.12 -3.07 -24.27
C GLY A 360 -23.24 -4.32 -24.46
N PRO A 361 -23.49 -5.38 -23.67
CA PRO A 361 -22.77 -6.64 -23.79
C PRO A 361 -23.13 -7.36 -25.10
N SER A 362 -22.18 -8.16 -25.57
CA SER A 362 -22.35 -9.10 -26.69
C SER A 362 -23.62 -9.95 -26.55
N ARG A 363 -24.32 -10.17 -27.67
CA ARG A 363 -25.49 -11.04 -27.75
C ARG A 363 -25.29 -12.23 -28.69
N VAL A 364 -24.30 -12.16 -29.58
CA VAL A 364 -23.97 -13.21 -30.55
C VAL A 364 -22.86 -14.13 -30.03
N PHE A 365 -21.73 -13.59 -29.56
CA PHE A 365 -20.61 -14.38 -29.04
C PHE A 365 -21.06 -15.27 -27.86
N PRO A 366 -20.63 -16.54 -27.75
CA PRO A 366 -19.57 -17.20 -28.52
C PRO A 366 -20.05 -17.89 -29.81
N ASN A 367 -21.26 -17.61 -30.29
CA ASN A 367 -21.71 -18.16 -31.56
C ASN A 367 -21.04 -17.44 -32.73
N TYR A 368 -20.77 -18.19 -33.79
CA TYR A 368 -20.33 -17.68 -35.09
C TYR A 368 -21.47 -17.77 -36.10
N GLY A 369 -21.65 -16.74 -36.91
CA GLY A 369 -22.60 -16.76 -38.02
C GLY A 369 -23.13 -15.39 -38.38
N ASP A 370 -23.88 -15.34 -39.48
CA ASP A 370 -24.60 -14.18 -39.97
C ASP A 370 -25.87 -13.97 -39.12
N ILE A 371 -25.75 -13.23 -38.02
CA ILE A 371 -26.78 -13.12 -36.97
C ILE A 371 -27.14 -11.65 -36.75
N ARG A 372 -28.43 -11.33 -36.90
CA ARG A 372 -29.00 -9.96 -36.88
C ARG A 372 -28.81 -9.17 -35.58
N GLU A 373 -28.17 -9.75 -34.58
CA GLU A 373 -27.89 -9.10 -33.30
C GLU A 373 -26.53 -8.39 -33.27
N ALA A 374 -25.77 -8.42 -34.38
CA ALA A 374 -24.52 -7.68 -34.59
C ALA A 374 -24.68 -6.49 -35.58
N TRP A 375 -23.67 -5.61 -35.67
CA TRP A 375 -23.59 -4.57 -36.69
C TRP A 375 -22.86 -5.07 -37.94
N ALA A 376 -23.40 -4.74 -39.11
CA ALA A 376 -22.71 -4.89 -40.39
C ALA A 376 -22.80 -3.58 -41.20
N PRO A 377 -21.72 -3.13 -41.86
CA PRO A 377 -21.79 -1.99 -42.77
C PRO A 377 -22.61 -2.30 -44.03
N SER A 378 -23.20 -1.27 -44.65
CA SER A 378 -24.12 -1.43 -45.79
C SER A 378 -23.48 -2.06 -47.03
N LYS A 379 -22.19 -1.83 -47.23
CA LYS A 379 -21.43 -2.34 -48.37
C LYS A 379 -20.80 -3.68 -48.01
N SER A 380 -21.11 -4.70 -48.81
CA SER A 380 -20.35 -5.96 -48.85
C SER A 380 -19.81 -6.22 -50.25
N ARG A 381 -18.83 -7.13 -50.31
CA ARG A 381 -18.29 -7.77 -51.52
C ARG A 381 -17.59 -6.82 -52.50
N ASN A 382 -16.27 -6.96 -52.63
CA ASN A 382 -15.45 -6.37 -53.70
C ASN A 382 -15.58 -4.84 -53.87
N THR A 383 -16.21 -4.15 -52.91
CA THR A 383 -16.19 -2.70 -52.81
C THR A 383 -15.03 -2.29 -51.94
N ILE A 384 -14.10 -1.52 -52.50
CA ILE A 384 -13.09 -0.83 -51.71
C ILE A 384 -13.82 0.22 -50.88
N SER A 385 -14.12 -0.09 -49.61
CA SER A 385 -14.75 0.85 -48.68
C SER A 385 -14.10 0.74 -47.32
N LEU A 386 -13.63 1.88 -46.83
CA LEU A 386 -13.30 2.09 -45.43
C LEU A 386 -14.59 2.43 -44.71
N GLU A 387 -14.97 1.58 -43.77
CA GLU A 387 -16.15 1.78 -42.92
C GLU A 387 -15.70 2.12 -41.50
N PHE A 388 -16.53 2.83 -40.76
CA PHE A 388 -16.20 3.20 -39.38
C PHE A 388 -17.43 3.26 -38.48
N VAL A 389 -17.16 3.15 -37.19
CA VAL A 389 -18.11 3.46 -36.12
C VAL A 389 -17.40 4.23 -35.01
N ILE A 390 -18.06 5.25 -34.45
CA ILE A 390 -17.62 6.03 -33.30
C ILE A 390 -18.54 5.70 -32.12
N LEU A 391 -17.92 5.22 -31.05
CA LEU A 391 -18.53 4.66 -29.86
C LEU A 391 -18.29 5.60 -28.67
N GLU A 392 -19.27 5.71 -27.78
CA GLU A 392 -19.13 6.35 -26.47
C GLU A 392 -19.21 5.31 -25.35
N PHE A 393 -18.38 5.50 -24.33
CA PHE A 393 -18.39 4.75 -23.08
C PHE A 393 -18.99 5.62 -21.95
N PRO A 394 -19.61 4.99 -20.93
CA PRO A 394 -20.26 5.71 -19.84
C PRO A 394 -19.30 6.61 -19.04
N GLN A 395 -18.04 6.20 -18.88
CA GLN A 395 -17.00 6.98 -18.23
C GLN A 395 -15.68 6.92 -18.99
N SER A 396 -14.82 7.90 -18.74
CA SER A 396 -13.47 7.94 -19.28
C SER A 396 -12.55 6.98 -18.52
N LEU A 397 -11.76 6.19 -19.23
CA LEU A 397 -10.73 5.33 -18.64
C LEU A 397 -9.34 5.72 -19.14
N SER A 398 -8.34 5.55 -18.26
CA SER A 398 -6.97 5.28 -18.70
C SER A 398 -6.96 3.88 -19.31
N ALA A 399 -7.09 3.82 -20.63
CA ALA A 399 -7.32 2.57 -21.35
C ALA A 399 -6.11 1.64 -21.28
N LYS A 400 -6.35 0.36 -20.97
CA LYS A 400 -5.34 -0.71 -20.95
C LYS A 400 -5.59 -1.74 -22.04
N ARG A 401 -6.85 -2.06 -22.31
CA ARG A 401 -7.25 -3.06 -23.31
C ARG A 401 -8.57 -2.68 -23.95
N ILE A 402 -8.73 -3.02 -25.23
CA ILE A 402 -9.98 -2.89 -25.98
C ILE A 402 -10.31 -4.25 -26.54
N ASP A 403 -11.48 -4.79 -26.19
CA ASP A 403 -11.96 -6.08 -26.66
C ASP A 403 -13.05 -5.86 -27.71
N ILE A 404 -12.84 -6.38 -28.93
CA ILE A 404 -13.78 -6.28 -30.05
C ILE A 404 -14.32 -7.68 -30.36
N PHE A 405 -15.63 -7.85 -30.30
CA PHE A 405 -16.30 -9.13 -30.51
C PHE A 405 -16.66 -9.26 -31.99
N GLU A 406 -15.82 -9.96 -32.75
CA GLU A 406 -16.00 -10.23 -34.18
C GLU A 406 -16.73 -11.58 -34.35
N THR A 407 -17.96 -11.57 -34.88
CA THR A 407 -18.85 -12.75 -34.87
C THR A 407 -19.20 -13.30 -36.24
N PHE A 408 -18.90 -12.55 -37.31
CA PHE A 408 -18.94 -13.03 -38.67
C PHE A 408 -17.80 -12.44 -39.50
N ASN A 409 -17.07 -13.30 -40.22
CA ASN A 409 -15.97 -12.88 -41.10
C ASN A 409 -14.87 -12.00 -40.43
N PRO A 410 -14.23 -12.39 -39.31
CA PRO A 410 -13.29 -11.52 -38.57
C PRO A 410 -12.10 -11.04 -39.41
N GLY A 411 -11.45 -9.95 -38.96
CA GLY A 411 -10.17 -9.48 -39.49
C GLY A 411 -10.24 -8.22 -40.35
N SER A 412 -11.33 -7.45 -40.32
CA SER A 412 -11.41 -6.18 -41.06
C SER A 412 -10.85 -4.97 -40.32
N LEU A 413 -10.63 -5.05 -39.01
CA LEU A 413 -10.13 -3.92 -38.22
C LEU A 413 -8.73 -3.46 -38.69
N ILE A 414 -8.62 -2.17 -39.03
CA ILE A 414 -7.35 -1.57 -39.45
C ILE A 414 -6.89 -0.43 -38.55
N ARG A 415 -7.81 0.22 -37.80
CA ARG A 415 -7.44 1.32 -36.91
C ARG A 415 -8.38 1.45 -35.73
N ILE A 416 -7.81 1.82 -34.57
CA ILE A 416 -8.54 2.30 -33.41
C ILE A 416 -8.00 3.69 -33.07
N ILE A 417 -8.90 4.67 -32.98
CA ILE A 417 -8.58 6.03 -32.55
C ILE A 417 -9.37 6.32 -31.28
N GLY A 418 -8.69 6.71 -30.21
CA GLY A 418 -9.32 7.15 -28.97
C GLY A 418 -9.46 8.66 -28.89
N TYR A 419 -10.46 9.13 -28.14
CA TYR A 419 -10.69 10.54 -27.85
C TYR A 419 -11.17 10.75 -26.41
N SER A 420 -10.79 11.88 -25.82
CA SER A 420 -11.27 12.32 -24.50
C SER A 420 -12.62 13.02 -24.56
N THR A 421 -12.88 13.77 -25.64
CA THR A 421 -14.12 14.51 -25.88
C THR A 421 -14.79 14.05 -27.16
N ASN A 422 -16.10 14.30 -27.29
CA ASN A 422 -16.89 13.80 -28.43
C ASN A 422 -16.38 14.40 -29.75
N PRO A 423 -15.79 13.59 -30.66
CA PRO A 423 -15.12 14.09 -31.86
C PRO A 423 -16.08 14.63 -32.93
N LYS A 424 -17.39 14.38 -32.80
CA LYS A 424 -18.40 14.90 -33.74
C LYS A 424 -18.85 16.32 -33.40
N THR A 425 -18.83 16.68 -32.12
CA THR A 425 -19.31 17.97 -31.62
C THR A 425 -18.20 18.90 -31.15
N ASP A 426 -17.09 18.34 -30.68
CA ASP A 426 -15.93 19.12 -30.24
C ASP A 426 -14.87 19.18 -31.35
N ILE A 427 -14.78 20.35 -32.01
CA ILE A 427 -13.82 20.61 -33.08
C ILE A 427 -12.36 20.58 -32.62
N TYR A 428 -12.10 20.63 -31.30
CA TYR A 428 -10.76 20.56 -30.72
C TYR A 428 -10.43 19.17 -30.16
N SER A 429 -11.32 18.19 -30.36
CA SER A 429 -11.08 16.81 -29.93
C SER A 429 -9.80 16.26 -30.56
N THR A 430 -8.87 15.82 -29.71
CA THR A 430 -7.56 15.32 -30.14
C THR A 430 -7.64 13.81 -30.41
N PRO A 431 -7.28 13.34 -31.62
CA PRO A 431 -7.26 11.91 -31.94
C PRO A 431 -5.99 11.23 -31.41
N TYR A 432 -6.16 10.09 -30.74
CA TYR A 432 -5.06 9.23 -30.29
C TYR A 432 -5.10 7.90 -31.06
N VAL A 433 -4.14 7.65 -31.95
CA VAL A 433 -4.09 6.40 -32.71
C VAL A 433 -3.56 5.28 -31.81
N ILE A 434 -4.49 4.51 -31.23
CA ILE A 434 -4.19 3.42 -30.29
C ILE A 434 -3.69 2.18 -31.04
N TYR A 435 -4.27 1.90 -32.21
CA TYR A 435 -3.93 0.75 -33.02
C TYR A 435 -3.95 1.09 -34.51
N SER A 436 -2.99 0.55 -35.25
CA SER A 436 -2.98 0.57 -36.71
C SER A 436 -2.46 -0.77 -37.24
N GLY A 437 -3.16 -1.36 -38.19
CA GLY A 437 -2.83 -2.66 -38.77
C GLY A 437 -3.36 -2.83 -40.19
N MET A 438 -3.19 -4.03 -40.73
CA MET A 438 -3.71 -4.44 -42.03
C MET A 438 -4.87 -5.40 -41.83
N ALA A 439 -5.91 -5.28 -42.66
CA ALA A 439 -6.99 -6.25 -42.66
C ALA A 439 -6.47 -7.64 -43.05
N ASN A 440 -6.97 -8.66 -42.37
CA ASN A 440 -6.63 -10.06 -42.59
C ASN A 440 -7.92 -10.86 -42.91
N PRO A 441 -8.41 -10.80 -44.16
CA PRO A 441 -9.62 -11.52 -44.57
C PRO A 441 -9.45 -13.05 -44.57
N GLN A 442 -8.22 -13.55 -44.45
CA GLN A 442 -7.89 -14.98 -44.42
C GLN A 442 -7.96 -15.59 -43.02
N LEU A 443 -8.32 -14.81 -42.00
CA LEU A 443 -8.59 -15.36 -40.67
C LEU A 443 -9.68 -16.44 -40.74
N GLU A 444 -9.50 -17.44 -39.87
CA GLU A 444 -10.45 -18.53 -39.70
C GLU A 444 -11.85 -17.97 -39.41
N LYS A 445 -12.86 -18.60 -40.03
CA LYS A 445 -14.25 -18.18 -39.98
C LYS A 445 -14.92 -18.69 -38.70
N VAL A 446 -14.47 -18.13 -37.58
CA VAL A 446 -14.95 -18.38 -36.22
C VAL A 446 -15.18 -17.05 -35.50
N SER A 447 -16.04 -17.05 -34.49
CA SER A 447 -16.25 -15.89 -33.62
C SER A 447 -15.06 -15.73 -32.70
N ARG A 448 -14.63 -14.50 -32.42
CA ARG A 448 -13.49 -14.24 -31.55
C ARG A 448 -13.60 -12.91 -30.80
N ILE A 449 -12.84 -12.82 -29.73
CA ILE A 449 -12.52 -11.56 -29.07
C ILE A 449 -11.17 -11.09 -29.58
N ASN A 450 -11.15 -10.01 -30.34
CA ASN A 450 -9.92 -9.35 -30.77
C ASN A 450 -9.49 -8.36 -29.69
N SER A 451 -8.64 -8.82 -28.78
CA SER A 451 -8.12 -8.03 -27.66
C SER A 451 -6.89 -7.21 -28.05
N ILE A 452 -7.06 -5.90 -28.14
CA ILE A 452 -5.99 -4.94 -28.44
C ILE A 452 -5.43 -4.38 -27.13
N GLN A 453 -4.13 -4.59 -26.89
CA GLN A 453 -3.42 -3.97 -25.76
C GLN A 453 -3.14 -2.51 -26.07
N VAL A 454 -3.42 -1.62 -25.12
CA VAL A 454 -3.13 -0.19 -25.23
C VAL A 454 -1.74 0.07 -24.64
N GLY A 455 -0.89 0.76 -25.39
CA GLY A 455 0.47 1.07 -24.97
C GLY A 455 0.52 2.00 -23.74
N ASN A 456 1.58 1.87 -22.93
CA ASN A 456 1.78 2.65 -21.70
C ASN A 456 1.85 4.17 -21.96
N GLU A 457 2.20 4.58 -23.19
CA GLU A 457 2.19 5.97 -23.63
C GLU A 457 0.81 6.64 -23.58
N PHE A 458 -0.27 5.85 -23.52
CA PHE A 458 -1.64 6.35 -23.38
C PHE A 458 -2.16 6.33 -21.94
N SER A 459 -1.35 5.90 -20.96
CA SER A 459 -1.77 5.74 -19.55
C SER A 459 -2.24 7.02 -18.86
N SER A 460 -1.85 8.20 -19.37
CA SER A 460 -2.26 9.51 -18.88
C SER A 460 -3.35 10.18 -19.71
N ILE A 461 -3.98 9.46 -20.64
CA ILE A 461 -5.02 10.00 -21.51
C ILE A 461 -6.39 9.42 -21.11
N PRO A 462 -7.39 10.26 -20.76
CA PRO A 462 -8.75 9.79 -20.53
C PRO A 462 -9.39 9.44 -21.87
N ILE A 463 -9.72 8.19 -22.11
CA ILE A 463 -10.44 7.75 -23.31
C ILE A 463 -11.90 7.50 -22.94
N LYS A 464 -12.80 8.26 -23.58
CA LYS A 464 -14.26 8.08 -23.46
C LYS A 464 -14.90 7.69 -24.78
N PHE A 465 -14.25 7.97 -25.90
CA PHE A 465 -14.75 7.65 -27.23
C PHE A 465 -13.73 6.84 -28.02
N LEU A 466 -14.21 5.88 -28.81
CA LEU A 466 -13.38 5.12 -29.74
C LEU A 466 -13.97 5.20 -31.14
N LYS A 467 -13.13 5.49 -32.14
CA LYS A 467 -13.44 5.26 -33.55
C LYS A 467 -12.75 3.99 -34.00
N LEU A 468 -13.54 3.02 -34.44
CA LEU A 468 -13.05 1.82 -35.13
C LEU A 468 -13.13 2.06 -36.63
N GLU A 469 -12.05 1.81 -37.35
CA GLU A 469 -12.02 1.80 -38.82
C GLU A 469 -11.76 0.38 -39.30
N ILE A 470 -12.58 -0.07 -40.25
CA ILE A 470 -12.50 -1.40 -40.86
C ILE A 470 -12.33 -1.29 -42.38
N ASP A 471 -11.52 -2.18 -42.94
CA ASP A 471 -11.39 -2.35 -44.39
C ASP A 471 -12.21 -3.55 -44.85
N THR A 472 -13.20 -3.28 -45.68
CA THR A 472 -14.14 -4.30 -46.19
C THR A 472 -13.75 -4.88 -47.55
N SER A 473 -12.63 -4.44 -48.14
CA SER A 473 -12.22 -4.80 -49.50
C SER A 473 -11.79 -6.27 -49.66
N GLY A 474 -11.39 -6.92 -48.57
CA GLY A 474 -10.69 -8.21 -48.60
C GLY A 474 -11.55 -9.47 -48.61
N ASN A 475 -12.86 -9.41 -48.35
CA ASN A 475 -13.70 -10.60 -48.16
C ASN A 475 -14.96 -10.62 -49.05
N SER A 476 -15.44 -11.83 -49.33
CA SER A 476 -16.59 -12.15 -50.18
C SER A 476 -17.96 -12.01 -49.48
N GLY A 477 -18.00 -11.47 -48.26
CA GLY A 477 -19.20 -11.33 -47.42
C GLY A 477 -19.16 -10.10 -46.51
N PHE A 478 -20.20 -9.94 -45.68
CA PHE A 478 -20.28 -8.89 -44.66
C PHE A 478 -19.37 -9.21 -43.47
N TYR A 479 -18.90 -8.16 -42.80
CA TYR A 479 -18.17 -8.24 -41.53
C TYR A 479 -19.12 -7.86 -40.41
N GLU A 480 -19.13 -8.62 -39.31
CA GLU A 480 -20.02 -8.34 -38.19
C GLU A 480 -19.24 -8.13 -36.88
N ILE A 481 -19.51 -6.99 -36.25
CA ILE A 481 -19.06 -6.67 -34.89
C ILE A 481 -20.29 -6.68 -33.98
N ASP A 482 -20.26 -7.56 -32.99
CA ASP A 482 -21.34 -7.77 -32.03
C ASP A 482 -21.27 -6.78 -30.86
N ALA A 483 -20.08 -6.58 -30.29
CA ALA A 483 -19.87 -5.68 -29.16
C ALA A 483 -18.43 -5.17 -29.09
N VAL A 484 -18.25 -4.10 -28.30
CA VAL A 484 -16.93 -3.55 -27.97
C VAL A 484 -16.88 -3.22 -26.49
N LYS A 485 -15.76 -3.53 -25.85
CA LYS A 485 -15.51 -3.26 -24.43
C LYS A 485 -14.21 -2.50 -24.26
N LEU A 486 -14.24 -1.44 -23.45
CA LEU A 486 -13.08 -0.67 -23.02
C LEU A 486 -12.72 -1.10 -21.59
N ILE A 487 -11.47 -1.51 -21.38
CA ILE A 487 -10.95 -1.92 -20.07
C ILE A 487 -9.78 -1.02 -19.71
N GLY A 488 -9.76 -0.56 -18.46
CA GLY A 488 -8.74 0.36 -18.00
C GLY A 488 -8.97 0.79 -16.56
N TYR A 489 -8.41 1.92 -16.20
CA TYR A 489 -8.50 2.45 -14.84
C TYR A 489 -9.30 3.76 -14.82
N SER A 490 -10.11 3.97 -13.78
CA SER A 490 -10.82 5.24 -13.57
C SER A 490 -9.84 6.41 -13.70
N PHE A 491 -10.16 7.38 -14.57
CA PHE A 491 -9.25 8.49 -14.87
C PHE A 491 -9.30 9.60 -13.82
#